data_AF-A0A7L4HIH9-F1
#
_entry.id   AF-A0A7L4HIH9-F1
#
_cell.length_a   1.000
_cell.length_b   1.000
_cell.length_c   1.000
_cell.angle_alpha   90.00
_cell.angle_beta   90.00
_cell.angle_gamma   90.00
#
_symmetry.space_group_name_H-M   'P 1'
#
loop_
_entity.id
_entity.type
_entity.pdbx_description
1 polymer ?
#
loop_
_entity_poly.entity_id
_entity_poly.type
_entity_poly.pdbx_seq_one_letter_code
_entity_poly.pdbx_strand_id
1 'polypeptide(L)'
;GCLLLWLLPSVLRAQSNGEARPRPTPCQQSPTKVSCKGAGLRKFPKELGQGVKYLELSNNFIQNLSGSYVPGFGQLEYLDVCFNQLEAVSATTLAQLPQLRSLLLGSNHLDRNYLPNGQAFRLLRNIEVLDLSANNLESHMAGWYISNLTRLRMLNLSGNKMTRLPAGIFRSTPRLRKLDLSNNYVMEIEEGAFEALEELEVVNLALNSLHCISGFSLTQLRVLNLSYNALELFISEEGAEPYLLQVLDLSHNRLLYFPELPKAHYLTHLNLSNNLIASLLPGSRHPGEFVLRYEEMVRFNRTLHTTAGLTHVVDLDLSNNRLQLFPFTFFHSLGSLHSLSLATNCLQDVAGELLTGGTEPRDRSPAPLERATLSVRSLDLHGNGIHVLPHWFFDALPQLETIDLGSNSLQPCESQGSDRGGNLGEGSRVPAPGGTCTPFYNVPRLKHLSLCKNNITRLHPYAFNQTSLLSLDLSGNKDLFMSKEALGGLEFSLQKLSLRGNQMDDSKAELPCLDTLKVLDLSGNNLSLLPTGLFCSPLESLDVRNNNLLTLEKPALASWSRSLKDVSVAGNPFSCCSLAWLDT
;
A
#
# COMPACT_ATOMS: atom_id res chain seq x y z
N GLY A 1 32.90 21.96 -3.85
CA GLY A 1 34.00 20.98 -3.91
C GLY A 1 33.56 19.74 -3.16
N CYS A 2 33.82 18.51 -3.58
CA CYS A 2 34.72 17.93 -4.61
C CYS A 2 33.88 16.94 -5.44
N LEU A 3 33.90 16.84 -6.77
CA LEU A 3 35.00 16.44 -7.68
C LEU A 3 35.72 15.15 -7.26
N LEU A 4 35.12 14.00 -7.59
CA LEU A 4 35.79 12.71 -7.76
C LEU A 4 34.89 11.77 -8.59
N LEU A 5 34.91 11.95 -9.91
CA LEU A 5 34.37 11.00 -10.89
C LEU A 5 35.09 11.17 -12.23
N TRP A 6 36.41 11.07 -12.18
CA TRP A 6 37.27 10.93 -13.35
C TRP A 6 38.34 9.90 -13.01
N LEU A 7 38.04 8.64 -13.30
CA LEU A 7 38.98 7.56 -13.62
C LEU A 7 38.12 6.31 -13.91
N LEU A 8 37.82 6.09 -15.20
CA LEU A 8 37.76 4.78 -15.88
C LEU A 8 37.08 4.91 -17.27
N PRO A 9 37.81 5.32 -18.31
CA PRO A 9 37.49 4.89 -19.66
C PRO A 9 38.70 4.16 -20.27
N SER A 10 39.04 2.96 -19.79
CA SER A 10 40.07 2.13 -20.44
C SER A 10 39.99 0.61 -20.19
N VAL A 11 39.05 0.09 -19.40
CA VAL A 11 39.00 -1.36 -19.05
C VAL A 11 37.85 -2.14 -19.70
N LEU A 12 36.95 -1.49 -20.46
CA LEU A 12 35.89 -2.18 -21.23
C LEU A 12 36.24 -2.38 -22.72
N ARG A 13 37.53 -2.37 -23.07
CA ARG A 13 38.01 -2.53 -24.45
C ARG A 13 38.92 -3.74 -24.63
N ALA A 14 38.62 -4.85 -23.97
CA ALA A 14 39.25 -6.15 -24.27
C ALA A 14 38.48 -7.32 -23.64
N GLN A 15 37.24 -7.59 -24.10
CA GLN A 15 36.60 -8.91 -24.06
C GLN A 15 35.26 -8.84 -24.81
N SER A 16 35.32 -8.67 -26.13
CA SER A 16 34.18 -8.99 -27.01
C SER A 16 34.50 -10.26 -27.79
N ASN A 17 34.68 -11.37 -27.07
CA ASN A 17 34.67 -12.68 -27.68
C ASN A 17 33.21 -13.18 -27.68
N GLY A 18 32.54 -12.95 -28.81
CA GLY A 18 31.50 -13.84 -29.33
C GLY A 18 30.30 -14.14 -28.43
N GLU A 19 29.65 -13.14 -27.83
CA GLU A 19 28.23 -13.33 -27.48
C GLU A 19 27.44 -13.43 -28.79
N ALA A 20 26.92 -14.61 -29.07
CA ALA A 20 26.00 -14.85 -30.17
C ALA A 20 24.84 -13.85 -30.03
N ARG A 21 24.68 -12.97 -31.02
CA ARG A 21 23.47 -12.14 -31.15
C ARG A 21 22.26 -13.07 -31.01
N PRO A 22 21.30 -12.80 -30.11
CA PRO A 22 20.11 -13.62 -30.03
C PRO A 22 19.49 -13.69 -31.42
N ARG A 23 19.24 -14.91 -31.91
CA ARG A 23 18.60 -15.10 -33.22
C ARG A 23 17.26 -14.35 -33.18
N PRO A 24 16.94 -13.51 -34.18
CA PRO A 24 15.68 -12.80 -34.20
C PRO A 24 14.54 -13.82 -34.11
N THR A 25 13.67 -13.63 -33.13
CA THR A 25 12.45 -14.44 -33.00
C THR A 25 11.59 -14.20 -34.24
N PRO A 26 11.16 -15.26 -34.95
CA PRO A 26 10.26 -15.09 -36.08
C PRO A 26 8.93 -14.51 -35.59
N CYS A 27 8.33 -13.63 -36.39
CA CYS A 27 7.01 -13.08 -36.08
C CYS A 27 5.97 -14.20 -35.97
N GLN A 28 5.17 -14.17 -34.92
CA GLN A 28 4.02 -15.05 -34.73
C GLN A 28 2.83 -14.47 -35.50
N GLN A 29 2.18 -15.30 -36.31
CA GLN A 29 1.06 -14.88 -37.14
C GLN A 29 -0.17 -15.74 -36.85
N SER A 30 -1.29 -15.07 -36.64
CA SER A 30 -2.63 -15.64 -36.65
C SER A 30 -3.50 -14.86 -37.65
N PRO A 31 -4.69 -15.37 -38.02
CA PRO A 31 -5.54 -14.72 -39.02
C PRO A 31 -5.89 -13.26 -38.71
N THR A 32 -5.95 -12.88 -37.43
CA THR A 32 -6.34 -11.54 -36.98
C THR A 32 -5.24 -10.80 -36.21
N LYS A 33 -4.18 -11.48 -35.78
CA LYS A 33 -3.11 -10.92 -34.96
C LYS A 33 -1.74 -11.26 -35.51
N VAL A 34 -0.88 -10.26 -35.63
CA VAL A 34 0.54 -10.43 -35.97
C VAL A 34 1.37 -9.86 -34.83
N SER A 35 2.28 -10.67 -34.29
CA SER A 35 3.19 -10.27 -33.21
C SER A 35 4.65 -10.47 -33.64
N CYS A 36 5.38 -9.37 -33.75
CA CYS A 36 6.81 -9.32 -34.06
C CYS A 36 7.60 -8.73 -32.88
N LYS A 37 7.19 -9.01 -31.64
CA LYS A 37 7.84 -8.49 -30.44
C LYS A 37 9.28 -8.98 -30.34
N GLY A 38 10.25 -8.08 -30.14
CA GLY A 38 11.66 -8.47 -29.98
C GLY A 38 12.33 -9.01 -31.25
N ALA A 39 11.70 -8.90 -32.43
CA ALA A 39 12.19 -9.50 -33.67
C ALA A 39 13.39 -8.76 -34.29
N GLY A 40 13.80 -7.62 -33.71
CA GLY A 40 14.93 -6.81 -34.21
C GLY A 40 14.59 -5.99 -35.45
N LEU A 41 13.30 -5.69 -35.68
CA LEU A 41 12.84 -4.90 -36.81
C LEU A 41 13.39 -3.46 -36.75
N ARG A 42 13.90 -2.96 -37.87
CA ARG A 42 14.39 -1.57 -38.01
C ARG A 42 13.47 -0.67 -38.81
N LYS A 43 12.51 -1.27 -39.52
CA LYS A 43 11.58 -0.59 -40.42
C LYS A 43 10.18 -1.09 -40.12
N PHE A 44 9.21 -0.21 -40.31
CA PHE A 44 7.80 -0.59 -40.26
C PHE A 44 7.48 -1.59 -41.38
N PRO A 45 6.65 -2.63 -41.13
CA PRO A 45 6.26 -3.60 -42.15
C PRO A 45 5.61 -2.93 -43.37
N LYS A 46 5.96 -3.40 -44.58
CA LYS A 46 5.43 -2.85 -45.84
C LYS A 46 4.13 -3.50 -46.30
N GLU A 47 3.78 -4.65 -45.75
CA GLU A 47 2.60 -5.42 -46.09
C GLU A 47 2.11 -6.16 -44.84
N LEU A 48 0.79 -6.31 -44.73
CA LEU A 48 0.14 -7.21 -43.77
C LEU A 48 -0.72 -8.21 -44.52
N GLY A 49 -0.89 -9.39 -43.94
CA GLY A 49 -1.90 -10.34 -44.42
C GLY A 49 -3.31 -9.73 -44.37
N GLN A 50 -4.19 -10.18 -45.27
CA GLN A 50 -5.59 -9.78 -45.24
C GLN A 50 -6.25 -10.24 -43.92
N GLY A 51 -7.03 -9.36 -43.28
CA GLY A 51 -7.78 -9.69 -42.06
C GLY A 51 -7.07 -9.34 -40.75
N VAL A 52 -5.82 -8.85 -40.77
CA VAL A 52 -5.09 -8.47 -39.57
C VAL A 52 -5.71 -7.24 -38.91
N LYS A 53 -6.08 -7.38 -37.63
CA LYS A 53 -6.67 -6.33 -36.79
C LYS A 53 -5.74 -5.85 -35.68
N TYR A 54 -4.85 -6.72 -35.22
CA TYR A 54 -3.93 -6.47 -34.12
C TYR A 54 -2.49 -6.64 -34.59
N LEU A 55 -1.69 -5.59 -34.45
CA LEU A 55 -0.28 -5.61 -34.81
C LEU A 55 0.57 -5.21 -33.61
N GLU A 56 1.43 -6.12 -33.16
CA GLU A 56 2.38 -5.91 -32.07
C GLU A 56 3.81 -5.87 -32.60
N LEU A 57 4.46 -4.72 -32.45
CA LEU A 57 5.83 -4.43 -32.88
C LEU A 57 6.69 -3.92 -31.72
N SER A 58 6.31 -4.19 -30.47
CA SER A 58 7.05 -3.71 -29.31
C SER A 58 8.46 -4.31 -29.19
N ASN A 59 9.36 -3.60 -28.51
CA ASN A 59 10.76 -4.01 -28.32
C ASN A 59 11.49 -4.25 -29.65
N ASN A 60 11.43 -3.28 -30.56
CA ASN A 60 12.15 -3.30 -31.83
C ASN A 60 13.02 -2.03 -31.96
N PHE A 61 13.60 -1.81 -33.13
CA PHE A 61 14.48 -0.67 -33.43
C PHE A 61 13.89 0.22 -34.53
N ILE A 62 12.56 0.33 -34.61
CA ILE A 62 11.87 1.10 -35.64
C ILE A 62 12.02 2.58 -35.31
N GLN A 63 12.55 3.35 -36.27
CA GLN A 63 12.78 4.80 -36.09
C GLN A 63 11.68 5.68 -36.69
N ASN A 64 10.99 5.20 -37.72
CA ASN A 64 9.96 5.98 -38.40
C ASN A 64 8.76 5.10 -38.76
N LEU A 65 7.55 5.58 -38.44
CA LEU A 65 6.32 5.05 -39.02
C LEU A 65 6.13 5.71 -40.39
N SER A 66 6.88 5.19 -41.37
CA SER A 66 6.85 5.67 -42.74
C SER A 66 6.70 4.48 -43.68
N GLY A 67 5.71 4.57 -44.57
CA GLY A 67 5.47 3.59 -45.62
C GLY A 67 4.66 4.22 -46.75
N SER A 68 5.11 4.03 -47.98
CA SER A 68 4.24 4.15 -49.16
C SER A 68 3.08 3.15 -49.03
N TYR A 69 1.92 3.46 -49.63
CA TYR A 69 0.69 2.65 -49.62
C TYR A 69 0.89 1.21 -49.14
N VAL A 70 0.35 0.88 -47.97
CA VAL A 70 0.61 -0.36 -47.25
C VAL A 70 -0.66 -1.24 -47.35
N PRO A 71 -0.75 -2.19 -48.30
CA PRO A 71 -1.95 -3.00 -48.48
C PRO A 71 -2.27 -3.80 -47.21
N GLY A 72 -3.57 -3.91 -46.86
CA GLY A 72 -4.05 -4.71 -45.73
C GLY A 72 -4.22 -3.98 -44.40
N PHE A 73 -3.70 -2.76 -44.25
CA PHE A 73 -3.76 -1.99 -42.99
C PHE A 73 -5.12 -1.34 -42.69
N GLY A 74 -6.02 -1.26 -43.67
CA GLY A 74 -7.31 -0.59 -43.53
C GLY A 74 -8.25 -1.18 -42.48
N GLN A 75 -7.98 -2.41 -42.00
CA GLN A 75 -8.76 -3.12 -40.97
C GLN A 75 -8.09 -3.09 -39.59
N LEU A 76 -6.92 -2.45 -39.46
CA LEU A 76 -6.17 -2.45 -38.21
C LEU A 76 -6.91 -1.65 -37.13
N GLU A 77 -7.17 -2.28 -36.00
CA GLU A 77 -7.88 -1.70 -34.85
C GLU A 77 -6.91 -1.40 -33.69
N TYR A 78 -5.81 -2.15 -33.59
CA TYR A 78 -4.80 -2.04 -32.54
C TYR A 78 -3.39 -2.08 -33.11
N LEU A 79 -2.57 -1.11 -32.70
CA LEU A 79 -1.15 -1.02 -33.03
C LEU A 79 -0.31 -0.77 -31.78
N ASP A 80 0.55 -1.71 -31.43
CA ASP A 80 1.57 -1.57 -30.39
C ASP A 80 2.95 -1.40 -31.03
N VAL A 81 3.58 -0.26 -30.79
CA VAL A 81 4.96 0.06 -31.20
C VAL A 81 5.77 0.58 -30.01
N CYS A 82 5.42 0.17 -28.79
CA CYS A 82 6.14 0.56 -27.58
C CYS A 82 7.60 0.07 -27.59
N PHE A 83 8.48 0.76 -26.86
CA PHE A 83 9.89 0.40 -26.75
C PHE A 83 10.57 0.26 -28.12
N ASN A 84 10.48 1.31 -28.93
CA ASN A 84 11.15 1.44 -30.21
C ASN A 84 12.04 2.71 -30.19
N GLN A 85 12.41 3.22 -31.36
CA GLN A 85 13.22 4.44 -31.50
C GLN A 85 12.45 5.50 -32.32
N LEU A 86 11.12 5.51 -32.25
CA LEU A 86 10.29 6.32 -33.14
C LEU A 86 10.52 7.81 -32.91
N GLU A 87 10.96 8.49 -33.97
CA GLU A 87 11.15 9.94 -34.00
C GLU A 87 10.07 10.62 -34.85
N ALA A 88 9.65 10.00 -35.95
CA ALA A 88 8.64 10.56 -36.86
C ALA A 88 7.52 9.58 -37.22
N VAL A 89 6.31 10.13 -37.36
CA VAL A 89 5.09 9.43 -37.77
C VAL A 89 4.50 10.11 -38.99
N SER A 90 4.38 9.37 -40.09
CA SER A 90 3.91 9.92 -41.36
C SER A 90 2.38 10.05 -41.39
N ALA A 91 1.89 11.24 -41.75
CA ALA A 91 0.48 11.50 -42.02
C ALA A 91 -0.10 10.54 -43.07
N THR A 92 0.68 10.21 -44.10
CA THR A 92 0.26 9.28 -45.16
C THR A 92 0.04 7.85 -44.65
N THR A 93 0.79 7.42 -43.64
CA THR A 93 0.64 6.11 -43.01
C THR A 93 -0.57 6.11 -42.06
N LEU A 94 -0.73 7.13 -41.20
CA LEU A 94 -1.88 7.21 -40.31
C LEU A 94 -3.21 7.36 -41.05
N ALA A 95 -3.22 8.04 -42.21
CA ALA A 95 -4.41 8.14 -43.07
C ALA A 95 -4.92 6.78 -43.57
N GLN A 96 -4.06 5.76 -43.62
CA GLN A 96 -4.41 4.40 -44.05
C GLN A 96 -4.91 3.51 -42.91
N LEU A 97 -5.05 4.06 -41.69
CA LEU A 97 -5.51 3.36 -40.49
C LEU A 97 -6.87 3.88 -40.02
N PRO A 98 -7.93 3.89 -40.86
CA PRO A 98 -9.21 4.52 -40.52
C PRO A 98 -9.96 3.81 -39.39
N GLN A 99 -9.68 2.53 -39.12
CA GLN A 99 -10.33 1.72 -38.08
C GLN A 99 -9.54 1.67 -36.76
N LEU A 100 -8.39 2.36 -36.68
CA LEU A 100 -7.53 2.27 -35.50
C LEU A 100 -8.21 2.90 -34.28
N ARG A 101 -8.32 2.11 -33.21
CA ARG A 101 -8.92 2.50 -31.92
C ARG A 101 -7.89 2.58 -30.81
N SER A 102 -6.83 1.78 -30.88
CA SER A 102 -5.77 1.75 -29.89
C SER A 102 -4.41 1.90 -30.54
N LEU A 103 -3.66 2.91 -30.11
CA LEU A 103 -2.31 3.18 -30.57
C LEU A 103 -1.38 3.33 -29.37
N LEU A 104 -0.43 2.42 -29.23
CA LEU A 104 0.54 2.43 -28.14
C LEU A 104 1.93 2.80 -28.66
N LEU A 105 2.46 3.92 -28.18
CA LEU A 105 3.73 4.53 -28.61
C LEU A 105 4.67 4.77 -27.44
N GLY A 106 4.42 4.15 -26.29
CA GLY A 106 5.21 4.32 -25.08
C GLY A 106 6.70 4.04 -25.28
N SER A 107 7.58 4.79 -24.60
CA SER A 107 9.04 4.62 -24.68
C SER A 107 9.60 4.75 -26.11
N ASN A 108 9.48 5.96 -26.67
CA ASN A 108 10.00 6.36 -27.98
C ASN A 108 10.64 7.77 -27.91
N HIS A 109 10.87 8.44 -29.04
CA HIS A 109 11.53 9.75 -29.15
C HIS A 109 10.65 10.78 -29.90
N LEU A 110 9.36 10.76 -29.59
CA LEU A 110 8.35 11.58 -30.27
C LEU A 110 8.47 13.08 -29.97
N ASP A 111 9.30 13.49 -29.01
CA ASP A 111 9.67 14.88 -28.77
C ASP A 111 10.36 15.52 -30.00
N ARG A 112 11.21 14.77 -30.70
CA ARG A 112 12.08 15.31 -31.77
C ARG A 112 11.34 15.88 -32.98
N ASN A 113 10.15 15.35 -33.31
CA ASN A 113 9.34 15.82 -34.44
C ASN A 113 7.89 16.11 -34.03
N TYR A 114 7.68 16.69 -32.84
CA TYR A 114 6.35 16.87 -32.26
C TYR A 114 5.36 17.64 -33.16
N LEU A 115 5.80 18.65 -33.93
CA LEU A 115 4.93 19.42 -34.82
C LEU A 115 4.39 18.59 -36.00
N PRO A 116 5.24 18.00 -36.88
CA PRO A 116 4.75 17.11 -37.94
C PRO A 116 3.95 15.93 -37.42
N ASN A 117 4.39 15.32 -36.31
CA ASN A 117 3.68 14.19 -35.73
C ASN A 117 2.30 14.60 -35.21
N GLY A 118 2.19 15.72 -34.48
CA GLY A 118 0.91 16.25 -34.01
C GLY A 118 -0.07 16.54 -35.15
N GLN A 119 0.40 17.07 -36.28
CA GLN A 119 -0.43 17.26 -37.47
C GLN A 119 -0.93 15.92 -38.05
N ALA A 120 -0.07 14.89 -38.09
CA ALA A 120 -0.43 13.56 -38.55
C ALA A 120 -1.49 12.91 -37.64
N PHE A 121 -1.40 13.10 -36.31
CA PHE A 121 -2.31 12.48 -35.34
C PHE A 121 -3.74 13.00 -35.45
N ARG A 122 -3.96 14.23 -35.94
CA ARG A 122 -5.31 14.77 -36.22
C ARG A 122 -6.14 13.93 -37.18
N LEU A 123 -5.50 13.05 -37.96
CA LEU A 123 -6.16 12.13 -38.88
C LEU A 123 -6.79 10.92 -38.16
N LEU A 124 -6.37 10.62 -36.93
CA LEU A 124 -6.79 9.47 -36.13
C LEU A 124 -8.13 9.69 -35.42
N ARG A 125 -9.19 9.95 -36.19
CA ARG A 125 -10.51 10.35 -35.68
C ARG A 125 -11.25 9.29 -34.84
N ASN A 126 -10.82 8.03 -34.89
CA ASN A 126 -11.45 6.90 -34.22
C ASN A 126 -10.68 6.38 -33.01
N ILE A 127 -9.57 7.02 -32.64
CA ILE A 127 -8.77 6.59 -31.50
C ILE A 127 -9.55 6.79 -30.19
N GLU A 128 -9.57 5.72 -29.40
CA GLU A 128 -10.16 5.64 -28.07
C GLU A 128 -9.07 5.47 -26.99
N VAL A 129 -7.95 4.82 -27.30
CA VAL A 129 -6.83 4.58 -26.39
C VAL A 129 -5.55 5.06 -27.03
N LEU A 130 -4.85 5.97 -26.36
CA LEU A 130 -3.57 6.50 -26.82
C LEU A 130 -2.55 6.45 -25.67
N ASP A 131 -1.43 5.78 -25.92
CA ASP A 131 -0.29 5.76 -25.01
C ASP A 131 0.89 6.51 -25.63
N LEU A 132 1.26 7.62 -25.01
CA LEU A 132 2.39 8.51 -25.33
C LEU A 132 3.39 8.57 -24.17
N SER A 133 3.36 7.60 -23.26
CA SER A 133 4.24 7.57 -22.09
C SER A 133 5.72 7.52 -22.49
N ALA A 134 6.60 8.03 -21.63
CA ALA A 134 8.05 7.94 -21.81
C ALA A 134 8.56 8.40 -23.19
N ASN A 135 8.05 9.54 -23.69
CA ASN A 135 8.42 10.13 -24.98
C ASN A 135 9.14 11.48 -24.85
N ASN A 136 9.59 11.82 -23.64
CA ASN A 136 10.24 13.10 -23.32
C ASN A 136 9.38 14.34 -23.64
N LEU A 137 8.06 14.21 -23.73
CA LEU A 137 7.18 15.28 -24.16
C LEU A 137 7.09 16.39 -23.10
N GLU A 138 7.27 17.63 -23.54
CA GLU A 138 6.92 18.81 -22.74
C GLU A 138 5.41 19.12 -22.86
N SER A 139 4.89 19.94 -21.94
CA SER A 139 3.44 20.25 -21.87
C SER A 139 2.87 20.78 -23.18
N HIS A 140 3.57 21.68 -23.84
CA HIS A 140 3.12 22.25 -25.11
C HIS A 140 3.13 21.22 -26.25
N MET A 141 4.05 20.24 -26.22
CA MET A 141 4.15 19.19 -27.23
C MET A 141 2.99 18.22 -27.12
N ALA A 142 2.63 17.80 -25.89
CA ALA A 142 1.51 16.90 -25.63
C ALA A 142 0.19 17.44 -26.22
N GLY A 143 -0.08 18.74 -26.08
CA GLY A 143 -1.27 19.40 -26.65
C GLY A 143 -1.39 19.25 -28.18
N TRP A 144 -0.27 19.22 -28.91
CA TRP A 144 -0.29 18.99 -30.36
C TRP A 144 -0.73 17.57 -30.72
N TYR A 145 -0.24 16.57 -29.99
CA TYR A 145 -0.55 15.16 -30.23
C TYR A 145 -2.02 14.80 -30.00
N ILE A 146 -2.65 15.44 -29.01
CA ILE A 146 -4.04 15.14 -28.63
C ILE A 146 -5.06 16.07 -29.30
N SER A 147 -4.59 16.98 -30.17
CA SER A 147 -5.47 17.91 -30.86
C SER A 147 -6.45 17.16 -31.78
N ASN A 148 -7.74 17.50 -31.68
CA ASN A 148 -8.85 16.93 -32.45
C ASN A 148 -9.12 15.41 -32.26
N LEU A 149 -8.74 14.82 -31.11
CA LEU A 149 -9.03 13.41 -30.80
C LEU A 149 -10.33 13.25 -29.99
N THR A 150 -11.47 13.57 -30.60
CA THR A 150 -12.78 13.71 -29.91
C THR A 150 -13.40 12.41 -29.38
N ARG A 151 -12.89 11.24 -29.79
CA ARG A 151 -13.33 9.91 -29.32
C ARG A 151 -12.40 9.31 -28.25
N LEU A 152 -11.32 10.01 -27.90
CA LEU A 152 -10.32 9.52 -26.96
C LEU A 152 -10.95 9.34 -25.57
N ARG A 153 -10.77 8.15 -24.98
CA ARG A 153 -11.28 7.75 -23.67
C ARG A 153 -10.17 7.51 -22.65
N MET A 154 -9.02 7.04 -23.11
CA MET A 154 -7.86 6.75 -22.27
C MET A 154 -6.61 7.37 -22.88
N LEU A 155 -5.92 8.17 -22.08
CA LEU A 155 -4.69 8.85 -22.45
C LEU A 155 -3.63 8.57 -21.40
N ASN A 156 -2.50 8.00 -21.83
CA ASN A 156 -1.32 7.85 -21.00
C ASN A 156 -0.23 8.83 -21.46
N LEU A 157 0.14 9.76 -20.60
CA LEU A 157 1.21 10.74 -20.75
C LEU A 157 2.26 10.59 -19.63
N SER A 158 2.27 9.48 -18.91
CA SER A 158 3.21 9.24 -17.81
C SER A 158 4.67 9.18 -18.29
N GLY A 159 5.63 9.46 -17.39
CA GLY A 159 7.06 9.34 -17.70
C GLY A 159 7.57 10.38 -18.71
N ASN A 160 6.88 11.50 -18.88
CA ASN A 160 7.26 12.57 -19.80
C ASN A 160 7.96 13.72 -19.06
N LYS A 161 8.11 14.88 -19.73
CA LYS A 161 8.78 16.07 -19.19
C LYS A 161 7.80 17.23 -19.00
N MET A 162 6.54 16.93 -18.70
CA MET A 162 5.52 17.96 -18.49
C MET A 162 5.78 18.68 -17.17
N THR A 163 5.83 20.02 -17.20
CA THR A 163 6.10 20.86 -16.01
C THR A 163 4.88 21.61 -15.52
N ARG A 164 3.87 21.77 -16.38
CA ARG A 164 2.60 22.45 -16.08
C ARG A 164 1.45 21.88 -16.90
N LEU A 165 0.22 22.06 -16.43
CA LEU A 165 -1.00 21.78 -17.19
C LEU A 165 -1.72 23.10 -17.51
N PRO A 166 -1.55 23.65 -18.73
CA PRO A 166 -2.18 24.91 -19.09
C PRO A 166 -3.69 24.77 -19.31
N ALA A 167 -4.41 25.88 -19.14
CA ALA A 167 -5.85 25.95 -19.34
C ALA A 167 -6.26 25.40 -20.72
N GLY A 168 -7.24 24.52 -20.75
CA GLY A 168 -7.78 23.95 -21.99
C GLY A 168 -6.83 23.01 -22.76
N ILE A 169 -5.71 22.54 -22.19
CA ILE A 169 -4.83 21.55 -22.86
C ILE A 169 -5.59 20.32 -23.35
N PHE A 170 -6.63 19.89 -22.61
CA PHE A 170 -7.48 18.74 -22.96
C PHE A 170 -8.80 19.10 -23.66
N ARG A 171 -8.98 20.36 -24.12
CA ARG A 171 -10.24 20.83 -24.72
C ARG A 171 -10.71 20.03 -25.94
N SER A 172 -9.77 19.39 -26.65
CA SER A 172 -10.07 18.58 -27.84
C SER A 172 -10.42 17.12 -27.56
N THR A 173 -10.43 16.70 -26.29
CA THR A 173 -10.68 15.30 -25.88
C THR A 173 -11.82 15.20 -24.86
N PRO A 174 -13.05 15.68 -25.17
CA PRO A 174 -14.13 15.81 -24.18
C PRO A 174 -14.66 14.48 -23.63
N ARG A 175 -14.38 13.36 -24.31
CA ARG A 175 -14.80 12.01 -23.89
C ARG A 175 -13.77 11.26 -23.04
N LEU A 176 -12.73 11.97 -22.59
CA LEU A 176 -11.66 11.35 -21.82
C LEU A 176 -12.19 10.91 -20.46
N ARG A 177 -11.96 9.63 -20.12
CA ARG A 177 -12.37 9.02 -18.85
C ARG A 177 -11.21 8.67 -17.95
N LYS A 178 -10.06 8.34 -18.54
CA LYS A 178 -8.84 7.97 -17.81
C LYS A 178 -7.66 8.75 -18.33
N LEU A 179 -6.98 9.44 -17.43
CA LEU A 179 -5.82 10.25 -17.73
C LEU A 179 -4.68 9.90 -16.77
N ASP A 180 -3.58 9.42 -17.32
CA ASP A 180 -2.36 9.19 -16.56
C ASP A 180 -1.30 10.22 -16.92
N LEU A 181 -0.91 11.03 -15.93
CA LEU A 181 0.12 12.06 -15.98
C LEU A 181 1.22 11.78 -14.95
N SER A 182 1.28 10.56 -14.41
CA SER A 182 2.24 10.22 -13.35
C SER A 182 3.68 10.26 -13.84
N ASN A 183 4.64 10.39 -12.92
CA ASN A 183 6.07 10.41 -13.24
C ASN A 183 6.41 11.49 -14.28
N ASN A 184 5.95 12.72 -14.02
CA ASN A 184 6.29 13.93 -14.76
C ASN A 184 6.92 14.94 -13.77
N TYR A 185 7.05 16.20 -14.19
CA TYR A 185 7.57 17.28 -13.34
C TYR A 185 6.52 18.37 -13.11
N VAL A 186 5.23 17.99 -13.08
CA VAL A 186 4.14 18.97 -12.98
C VAL A 186 4.22 19.68 -11.64
N MET A 187 4.41 20.99 -11.70
CA MET A 187 4.45 21.88 -10.53
C MET A 187 3.20 22.76 -10.43
N GLU A 188 2.52 22.99 -11.56
CA GLU A 188 1.38 23.91 -11.67
C GLU A 188 0.27 23.31 -12.55
N ILE A 189 -0.96 23.46 -12.09
CA ILE A 189 -2.18 23.13 -12.84
C ILE A 189 -2.96 24.44 -12.93
N GLU A 190 -3.08 24.99 -14.14
CA GLU A 190 -3.83 26.23 -14.36
C GLU A 190 -5.34 25.97 -14.18
N GLU A 191 -6.06 27.00 -13.71
CA GLU A 191 -7.52 26.97 -13.65
C GLU A 191 -8.09 26.67 -15.04
N GLY A 192 -9.05 25.75 -15.11
CA GLY A 192 -9.64 25.32 -16.38
C GLY A 192 -8.81 24.30 -17.18
N ALA A 193 -7.70 23.77 -16.66
CA ALA A 193 -6.93 22.71 -17.33
C ALA A 193 -7.78 21.47 -17.67
N PHE A 194 -8.71 21.11 -16.78
CA PHE A 194 -9.58 19.94 -16.88
C PHE A 194 -11.05 20.27 -17.19
N GLU A 195 -11.40 21.54 -17.41
CA GLU A 195 -12.79 22.02 -17.52
C GLU A 195 -13.61 21.29 -18.59
N ALA A 196 -12.99 20.94 -19.72
CA ALA A 196 -13.66 20.28 -20.83
C ALA A 196 -13.90 18.76 -20.62
N LEU A 197 -13.47 18.18 -19.50
CA LEU A 197 -13.45 16.73 -19.26
C LEU A 197 -14.58 16.26 -18.34
N GLU A 198 -15.82 16.46 -18.78
CA GLU A 198 -17.03 16.14 -18.01
C GLU A 198 -17.20 14.62 -17.73
N GLU A 199 -16.64 13.75 -18.58
CA GLU A 199 -16.68 12.28 -18.41
C GLU A 199 -15.47 11.72 -17.63
N LEU A 200 -14.60 12.56 -17.08
CA LEU A 200 -13.36 12.09 -16.45
C LEU A 200 -13.63 11.31 -15.17
N GLU A 201 -13.17 10.06 -15.10
CA GLU A 201 -13.41 9.18 -13.95
C GLU A 201 -12.13 8.95 -13.14
N VAL A 202 -10.97 8.89 -13.80
CA VAL A 202 -9.68 8.53 -13.19
C VAL A 202 -8.59 9.49 -13.62
N VAL A 203 -7.92 10.09 -12.63
CA VAL A 203 -6.71 10.90 -12.84
C VAL A 203 -5.58 10.38 -11.97
N ASN A 204 -4.45 10.10 -12.61
CA ASN A 204 -3.21 9.77 -11.93
C ASN A 204 -2.19 10.90 -12.14
N LEU A 205 -1.86 11.59 -11.05
CA LEU A 205 -0.87 12.66 -10.95
C LEU A 205 0.27 12.26 -9.99
N ALA A 206 0.43 10.97 -9.69
CA ALA A 206 1.47 10.50 -8.80
C ALA A 206 2.88 10.83 -9.32
N LEU A 207 3.88 10.90 -8.43
CA LEU A 207 5.28 11.15 -8.83
C LEU A 207 5.42 12.43 -9.67
N ASN A 208 4.93 13.55 -9.14
CA ASN A 208 5.06 14.88 -9.73
C ASN A 208 5.69 15.83 -8.72
N SER A 209 5.59 17.15 -8.92
CA SER A 209 6.19 18.18 -8.07
C SER A 209 5.16 19.18 -7.58
N LEU A 210 3.92 18.74 -7.36
CA LEU A 210 2.84 19.58 -6.86
C LEU A 210 3.08 19.93 -5.39
N HIS A 211 2.94 21.22 -5.05
CA HIS A 211 3.14 21.74 -3.69
C HIS A 211 1.84 22.02 -2.93
N CYS A 212 0.77 22.37 -3.64
CA CYS A 212 -0.51 22.73 -3.06
C CYS A 212 -1.64 22.45 -4.05
N ILE A 213 -2.80 22.03 -3.52
CA ILE A 213 -4.08 22.06 -4.24
C ILE A 213 -5.00 23.01 -3.45
N SER A 214 -5.18 24.23 -3.96
CA SER A 214 -5.96 25.29 -3.32
C SER A 214 -7.43 25.37 -3.78
N GLY A 215 -7.79 24.57 -4.78
CA GLY A 215 -9.15 24.46 -5.28
C GLY A 215 -9.28 23.23 -6.17
N PHE A 216 -10.10 22.27 -5.74
CA PHE A 216 -10.42 21.07 -6.50
C PHE A 216 -11.91 21.03 -6.76
N SER A 217 -12.30 21.10 -8.04
CA SER A 217 -13.70 21.22 -8.51
C SER A 217 -14.15 20.09 -9.45
N LEU A 218 -13.35 19.02 -9.58
CA LEU A 218 -13.66 17.87 -10.43
C LEU A 218 -14.63 16.90 -9.75
N THR A 219 -15.90 17.29 -9.68
CA THR A 219 -16.98 16.55 -8.99
C THR A 219 -17.27 15.18 -9.61
N GLN A 220 -16.99 15.00 -10.90
CA GLN A 220 -17.22 13.75 -11.64
C GLN A 220 -16.19 12.63 -11.33
N LEU A 221 -15.03 12.98 -10.78
CA LEU A 221 -13.93 12.03 -10.59
C LEU A 221 -14.30 10.95 -9.57
N ARG A 222 -13.85 9.72 -9.83
CA ARG A 222 -14.01 8.56 -8.96
C ARG A 222 -12.70 8.15 -8.29
N VAL A 223 -11.58 8.32 -8.98
CA VAL A 223 -10.24 8.00 -8.48
C VAL A 223 -9.29 9.15 -8.77
N LEU A 224 -8.63 9.63 -7.71
CA LEU A 224 -7.57 10.63 -7.79
C LEU A 224 -6.33 10.12 -7.06
N ASN A 225 -5.23 9.98 -7.80
CA ASN A 225 -3.94 9.65 -7.23
C ASN A 225 -3.01 10.86 -7.30
N LEU A 226 -2.62 11.39 -6.14
CA LEU A 226 -1.69 12.50 -5.93
C LEU A 226 -0.47 12.06 -5.10
N SER A 227 -0.22 10.75 -4.99
CA SER A 227 0.88 10.22 -4.20
C SER A 227 2.25 10.66 -4.71
N TYR A 228 3.27 10.65 -3.85
CA TYR A 228 4.64 11.03 -4.22
C TYR A 228 4.72 12.42 -4.89
N ASN A 229 4.10 13.41 -4.26
CA ASN A 229 4.25 14.83 -4.59
C ASN A 229 4.91 15.54 -3.40
N ALA A 230 4.82 16.87 -3.35
CA ALA A 230 5.30 17.68 -2.24
C ALA A 230 4.14 18.47 -1.60
N LEU A 231 2.92 17.91 -1.61
CA LEU A 231 1.72 18.61 -1.15
C LEU A 231 1.80 18.92 0.34
N GLU A 232 1.74 20.20 0.67
CA GLU A 232 1.62 20.71 2.04
C GLU A 232 0.17 21.03 2.41
N LEU A 233 -0.67 21.25 1.39
CA LEU A 233 -2.09 21.59 1.52
C LEU A 233 -2.95 20.95 0.42
N PHE A 234 -4.13 20.47 0.81
CA PHE A 234 -5.19 20.02 -0.10
C PHE A 234 -6.53 20.58 0.37
N ILE A 235 -7.17 21.40 -0.48
CA ILE A 235 -8.48 22.00 -0.26
C ILE A 235 -9.38 21.70 -1.45
N SER A 236 -10.55 21.14 -1.17
CA SER A 236 -11.65 21.07 -2.13
C SER A 236 -12.54 22.30 -2.11
N GLU A 237 -13.12 22.65 -3.26
CA GLU A 237 -14.11 23.73 -3.33
C GLU A 237 -15.51 23.22 -2.95
N GLU A 238 -16.28 24.05 -2.24
CA GLU A 238 -17.68 23.76 -1.96
C GLU A 238 -18.53 24.06 -3.20
N GLY A 239 -19.01 23.01 -3.85
CA GLY A 239 -19.95 23.07 -4.97
C GLY A 239 -21.38 22.68 -4.56
N ALA A 240 -22.35 22.94 -5.44
CA ALA A 240 -23.73 22.50 -5.27
C ALA A 240 -23.90 20.99 -5.49
N GLU A 241 -23.05 20.40 -6.34
CA GLU A 241 -23.09 18.98 -6.71
C GLU A 241 -22.18 18.14 -5.80
N PRO A 242 -22.55 16.88 -5.47
CA PRO A 242 -21.72 15.99 -4.70
C PRO A 242 -20.52 15.50 -5.52
N TYR A 243 -19.38 15.32 -4.85
CA TYR A 243 -18.20 14.71 -5.45
C TYR A 243 -18.35 13.20 -5.51
N LEU A 244 -18.23 12.61 -6.70
CA LEU A 244 -18.29 11.16 -6.94
C LEU A 244 -17.02 10.41 -6.51
N LEU A 245 -16.06 11.11 -5.88
CA LEU A 245 -14.75 10.60 -5.54
C LEU A 245 -14.86 9.45 -4.54
N GLN A 246 -14.32 8.29 -4.89
CA GLN A 246 -14.35 7.05 -4.10
C GLN A 246 -12.97 6.71 -3.51
N VAL A 247 -11.91 6.97 -4.28
CA VAL A 247 -10.53 6.67 -3.90
C VAL A 247 -9.70 7.94 -4.03
N LEU A 248 -9.06 8.32 -2.92
CA LEU A 248 -8.12 9.43 -2.86
C LEU A 248 -6.81 8.95 -2.26
N ASP A 249 -5.75 9.03 -3.05
CA ASP A 249 -4.39 8.72 -2.60
C ASP A 249 -3.56 10.00 -2.50
N LEU A 250 -3.23 10.37 -1.27
CA LEU A 250 -2.39 11.51 -0.90
C LEU A 250 -1.12 11.03 -0.19
N SER A 251 -0.75 9.74 -0.32
CA SER A 251 0.41 9.18 0.34
C SER A 251 1.73 9.78 -0.15
N HIS A 252 2.79 9.71 0.67
CA HIS A 252 4.11 10.23 0.30
C HIS A 252 4.08 11.71 -0.12
N ASN A 253 3.47 12.54 0.73
CA ASN A 253 3.41 14.00 0.58
C ASN A 253 4.01 14.67 1.83
N ARG A 254 3.71 15.96 2.04
CA ARG A 254 4.20 16.76 3.18
C ARG A 254 3.04 17.37 3.97
N LEU A 255 1.88 16.71 3.96
CA LEU A 255 0.69 17.22 4.66
C LEU A 255 0.96 17.29 6.16
N LEU A 256 0.70 18.44 6.76
CA LEU A 256 0.90 18.69 8.19
C LEU A 256 -0.38 18.43 9.01
N TYR A 257 -1.53 18.41 8.34
CA TYR A 257 -2.87 18.26 8.92
C TYR A 257 -3.74 17.41 8.00
N PHE A 258 -4.84 16.91 8.54
CA PHE A 258 -5.85 16.20 7.77
C PHE A 258 -6.44 17.12 6.67
N PRO A 259 -6.59 16.65 5.42
CA PRO A 259 -7.00 17.49 4.29
C PRO A 259 -8.44 17.99 4.41
N GLU A 260 -8.73 19.14 3.79
CA GLU A 260 -10.10 19.66 3.68
C GLU A 260 -10.81 19.00 2.50
N LEU A 261 -11.55 17.94 2.80
CA LEU A 261 -12.29 17.14 1.83
C LEU A 261 -13.69 17.74 1.56
N PRO A 262 -14.29 17.45 0.38
CA PRO A 262 -15.60 17.98 0.07
C PRO A 262 -16.65 17.44 1.03
N LYS A 263 -17.61 18.27 1.49
CA LYS A 263 -18.66 17.85 2.44
C LYS A 263 -19.54 16.71 1.92
N ALA A 264 -19.94 16.79 0.64
CA ALA A 264 -20.74 15.77 -0.02
C ALA A 264 -19.83 14.92 -0.91
N HIS A 265 -19.50 13.72 -0.45
CA HIS A 265 -18.56 12.84 -1.13
C HIS A 265 -18.92 11.36 -0.90
N TYR A 266 -18.38 10.49 -1.76
CA TYR A 266 -18.56 9.02 -1.68
C TYR A 266 -17.25 8.29 -1.40
N LEU A 267 -16.33 8.94 -0.68
CA LEU A 267 -15.00 8.38 -0.38
C LEU A 267 -15.16 7.10 0.44
N THR A 268 -14.49 6.05 -0.04
CA THR A 268 -14.43 4.74 0.59
C THR A 268 -13.01 4.39 1.00
N HIS A 269 -12.02 4.84 0.24
CA HIS A 269 -10.60 4.59 0.49
C HIS A 269 -9.84 5.91 0.51
N LEU A 270 -9.14 6.17 1.61
CA LEU A 270 -8.33 7.35 1.80
C LEU A 270 -6.93 6.94 2.29
N ASN A 271 -5.93 7.17 1.46
CA ASN A 271 -4.54 6.91 1.81
C ASN A 271 -3.82 8.24 2.10
N LEU A 272 -3.41 8.42 3.35
CA LEU A 272 -2.65 9.57 3.87
C LEU A 272 -1.31 9.13 4.45
N SER A 273 -0.85 7.91 4.15
CA SER A 273 0.40 7.38 4.68
C SER A 273 1.61 8.21 4.25
N ASN A 274 2.70 8.15 5.01
CA ASN A 274 3.95 8.82 4.65
C ASN A 274 3.77 10.34 4.45
N ASN A 275 3.18 10.99 5.44
CA ASN A 275 3.02 12.44 5.52
C ASN A 275 3.62 12.96 6.83
N LEU A 276 3.33 14.22 7.19
CA LEU A 276 3.81 14.88 8.40
C LEU A 276 2.65 15.23 9.34
N ILE A 277 1.52 14.51 9.24
CA ILE A 277 0.28 14.83 9.93
C ILE A 277 0.48 14.61 11.44
N ALA A 278 0.43 15.68 12.22
CA ALA A 278 0.56 15.63 13.67
C ALA A 278 -0.79 15.68 14.40
N SER A 279 -1.83 16.17 13.72
CA SER A 279 -3.17 16.36 14.27
C SER A 279 -4.23 16.14 13.20
N LEU A 280 -5.32 15.50 13.60
CA LEU A 280 -6.53 15.35 12.79
C LEU A 280 -7.56 16.45 13.08
N LEU A 281 -7.32 17.29 14.09
CA LEU A 281 -8.19 18.42 14.40
C LEU A 281 -7.96 19.56 13.40
N PRO A 282 -9.05 20.22 12.98
CA PRO A 282 -8.95 21.36 12.07
C PRO A 282 -8.23 22.53 12.73
N GLY A 283 -7.34 23.20 11.99
CA GLY A 283 -6.75 24.46 12.44
C GLY A 283 -5.84 24.35 13.66
N SER A 284 -5.33 23.14 13.99
CA SER A 284 -4.23 22.99 14.95
C SER A 284 -2.98 23.68 14.42
N ARG A 285 -2.87 24.99 14.70
CA ARG A 285 -1.72 25.82 14.36
C ARG A 285 -0.55 25.41 15.24
N HIS A 286 0.53 24.89 14.66
CA HIS A 286 1.83 25.03 15.30
C HIS A 286 2.34 26.46 15.08
N PRO A 287 2.72 27.18 16.14
CA PRO A 287 3.38 28.47 16.00
C PRO A 287 4.86 28.23 15.68
N GLY A 288 5.32 28.69 14.50
CA GLY A 288 6.70 29.18 14.39
C GLY A 288 7.61 28.61 13.30
N GLU A 289 7.27 27.51 12.62
CA GLU A 289 8.18 26.94 11.61
C GLU A 289 7.40 26.47 10.40
N PHE A 290 7.16 27.38 9.44
CA PHE A 290 7.46 27.22 8.02
C PHE A 290 6.78 28.36 7.26
N VAL A 291 7.63 29.27 6.80
CA VAL A 291 7.30 30.46 6.02
C VAL A 291 7.34 30.07 4.55
N LEU A 292 6.17 29.86 3.94
CA LEU A 292 5.97 30.08 2.52
C LEU A 292 4.75 31.01 2.35
N ARG A 293 5.08 32.28 2.06
CA ARG A 293 4.23 33.42 1.63
C ARG A 293 2.80 33.47 2.18
N TYR A 294 2.72 34.09 3.35
CA TYR A 294 1.60 34.18 4.28
C TYR A 294 0.59 35.32 4.00
N GLU A 295 0.39 35.78 2.75
CA GLU A 295 -0.51 36.93 2.48
C GLU A 295 -1.88 36.55 1.87
N GLU A 296 -2.04 35.36 1.28
CA GLU A 296 -3.32 34.96 0.66
C GLU A 296 -4.19 34.05 1.55
N MET A 297 -3.59 33.32 2.50
CA MET A 297 -4.33 32.41 3.41
C MET A 297 -5.12 33.13 4.52
N VAL A 298 -4.88 34.43 4.76
CA VAL A 298 -5.61 35.23 5.77
C VAL A 298 -7.08 35.49 5.36
N ARG A 299 -7.46 35.21 4.09
CA ARG A 299 -8.84 35.38 3.62
C ARG A 299 -9.77 34.19 3.88
N PHE A 300 -9.25 33.01 4.19
CA PHE A 300 -10.07 31.83 4.47
C PHE A 300 -10.39 31.71 5.96
N ASN A 301 -11.15 32.68 6.46
CA ASN A 301 -11.84 32.57 7.75
C ASN A 301 -13.16 31.80 7.54
N ARG A 302 -13.06 30.56 7.04
CA ARG A 302 -14.21 29.65 6.92
C ARG A 302 -14.26 28.78 8.16
N THR A 303 -15.46 28.67 8.74
CA THR A 303 -15.81 27.74 9.81
C THR A 303 -15.38 26.33 9.41
N LEU A 304 -14.38 25.79 10.10
CA LEU A 304 -13.86 24.45 9.88
C LEU A 304 -14.92 23.43 10.29
N HIS A 305 -15.58 22.84 9.30
CA HIS A 305 -16.54 21.76 9.50
C HIS A 305 -15.82 20.43 9.39
N THR A 306 -15.43 19.87 10.52
CA THR A 306 -14.72 18.59 10.56
C THR A 306 -15.62 17.43 10.86
N THR A 307 -15.32 16.29 10.23
CA THR A 307 -15.95 14.97 10.39
C THR A 307 -17.37 14.79 9.87
N ALA A 308 -18.13 15.87 9.64
CA ALA A 308 -19.46 15.79 9.04
C ALA A 308 -19.37 15.42 7.54
N GLY A 309 -19.26 14.13 7.23
CA GLY A 309 -19.34 13.63 5.84
C GLY A 309 -18.59 12.32 5.57
N LEU A 310 -17.56 11.99 6.35
CA LEU A 310 -16.71 10.81 6.11
C LEU A 310 -17.35 9.46 6.48
N THR A 311 -18.67 9.41 6.59
CA THR A 311 -19.43 8.23 7.07
C THR A 311 -19.29 7.01 6.16
N HIS A 312 -18.86 7.18 4.91
CA HIS A 312 -18.69 6.10 3.92
C HIS A 312 -17.26 5.55 3.87
N VAL A 313 -16.30 6.15 4.58
CA VAL A 313 -14.90 5.69 4.55
C VAL A 313 -14.80 4.30 5.18
N VAL A 314 -14.30 3.35 4.42
CA VAL A 314 -14.12 1.94 4.81
C VAL A 314 -12.67 1.66 5.17
N ASP A 315 -11.73 2.25 4.43
CA ASP A 315 -10.30 2.07 4.60
C ASP A 315 -9.59 3.42 4.74
N LEU A 316 -8.86 3.58 5.84
CA LEU A 316 -8.09 4.77 6.17
C LEU A 316 -6.67 4.37 6.56
N ASP A 317 -5.71 4.80 5.74
CA ASP A 317 -4.29 4.62 6.03
C ASP A 317 -3.67 5.96 6.45
N LEU A 318 -3.27 6.05 7.72
CA LEU A 318 -2.56 7.16 8.34
C LEU A 318 -1.16 6.73 8.81
N SER A 319 -0.64 5.62 8.29
CA SER A 319 0.67 5.10 8.67
C SER A 319 1.80 6.08 8.34
N ASN A 320 2.90 6.00 9.07
CA ASN A 320 4.09 6.81 8.83
C ASN A 320 3.80 8.33 8.84
N ASN A 321 3.14 8.79 9.90
CA ASN A 321 2.82 10.19 10.19
C ASN A 321 3.41 10.59 11.56
N ARG A 322 2.92 11.68 12.16
CA ARG A 322 3.44 12.24 13.42
C ARG A 322 2.37 12.33 14.52
N LEU A 323 1.32 11.50 14.45
CA LEU A 323 0.25 11.49 15.44
C LEU A 323 0.82 11.07 16.81
N GLN A 324 0.56 11.87 17.84
CA GLN A 324 1.03 11.60 19.21
C GLN A 324 -0.04 10.97 20.10
N LEU A 325 -1.31 11.22 19.78
CA LEU A 325 -2.48 10.75 20.54
C LEU A 325 -3.40 9.96 19.61
N PHE A 326 -4.11 8.98 20.16
CA PHE A 326 -5.14 8.23 19.43
C PHE A 326 -6.44 9.05 19.39
N PRO A 327 -6.87 9.57 18.23
CA PRO A 327 -8.00 10.50 18.13
C PRO A 327 -9.33 9.73 18.06
N PHE A 328 -9.80 9.26 19.21
CA PHE A 328 -10.97 8.38 19.32
C PHE A 328 -12.23 9.05 18.75
N THR A 329 -12.46 10.31 19.10
CA THR A 329 -13.64 11.07 18.65
C THR A 329 -13.67 11.25 17.14
N PHE A 330 -12.51 11.44 16.51
CA PHE A 330 -12.40 11.53 15.07
C PHE A 330 -12.82 10.21 14.41
N PHE A 331 -12.27 9.07 14.84
CA PHE A 331 -12.62 7.78 14.24
C PHE A 331 -14.06 7.35 14.52
N HIS A 332 -14.63 7.74 15.67
CA HIS A 332 -16.02 7.44 15.98
C HIS A 332 -17.01 8.08 14.99
N SER A 333 -16.65 9.21 14.38
CA SER A 333 -17.44 9.82 13.32
C SER A 333 -17.47 8.99 12.02
N LEU A 334 -16.51 8.06 11.83
CA LEU A 334 -16.35 7.23 10.65
C LEU A 334 -17.16 5.92 10.80
N GLY A 335 -18.48 6.03 10.74
CA GLY A 335 -19.39 4.90 11.03
C GLY A 335 -19.16 3.63 10.20
N SER A 336 -18.60 3.74 8.99
CA SER A 336 -18.32 2.59 8.10
C SER A 336 -16.88 2.10 8.11
N LEU A 337 -16.02 2.59 9.02
CA LEU A 337 -14.60 2.26 9.01
C LEU A 337 -14.36 0.79 9.38
N HIS A 338 -13.74 0.03 8.47
CA HIS A 338 -13.43 -1.39 8.66
C HIS A 338 -11.92 -1.61 8.87
N SER A 339 -11.09 -0.89 8.13
CA SER A 339 -9.64 -0.98 8.14
C SER A 339 -9.04 0.36 8.53
N LEU A 340 -8.17 0.34 9.54
CA LEU A 340 -7.45 1.52 10.01
C LEU A 340 -5.99 1.17 10.25
N SER A 341 -5.08 1.87 9.56
CA SER A 341 -3.66 1.82 9.89
C SER A 341 -3.19 3.15 10.48
N LEU A 342 -2.56 3.06 11.65
CA LEU A 342 -1.82 4.12 12.33
C LEU A 342 -0.39 3.65 12.62
N ALA A 343 0.12 2.71 11.81
CA ALA A 343 1.48 2.21 11.95
C ALA A 343 2.51 3.35 11.88
N THR A 344 3.66 3.16 12.51
CA THR A 344 4.81 4.07 12.49
C THR A 344 4.45 5.54 12.73
N ASN A 345 3.62 5.78 13.75
CA ASN A 345 3.34 7.11 14.28
C ASN A 345 4.09 7.34 15.61
N CYS A 346 3.78 8.43 16.29
CA CYS A 346 4.37 8.78 17.59
C CYS A 346 3.42 8.49 18.76
N LEU A 347 2.48 7.53 18.59
CA LEU A 347 1.45 7.27 19.59
C LEU A 347 2.08 6.74 20.87
N GLN A 348 1.80 7.40 21.99
CA GLN A 348 2.14 6.96 23.33
C GLN A 348 0.85 6.80 24.13
N ASP A 349 0.78 5.74 24.94
CA ASP A 349 -0.28 5.42 25.91
C ASP A 349 -1.68 5.92 25.57
N VAL A 350 -2.57 4.99 25.15
CA VAL A 350 -3.97 5.31 24.82
C VAL A 350 -4.75 5.65 26.10
N ALA A 351 -4.62 6.90 26.55
CA ALA A 351 -5.47 7.48 27.58
C ALA A 351 -6.84 7.78 26.97
N GLY A 352 -7.92 7.55 27.72
CA GLY A 352 -9.23 8.04 27.31
C GLY A 352 -9.13 9.56 27.15
N GLU A 353 -9.58 10.12 26.02
CA GLU A 353 -9.58 11.56 25.79
C GLU A 353 -10.27 12.26 26.98
N LEU A 354 -9.47 12.86 27.87
CA LEU A 354 -9.99 13.80 28.84
C LEU A 354 -10.38 15.05 28.04
N LEU A 355 -11.67 15.19 27.76
CA LEU A 355 -12.26 16.43 27.27
C LEU A 355 -12.13 17.53 28.35
N THR A 356 -10.92 18.03 28.62
CA THR A 356 -10.73 19.24 29.45
C THR A 356 -10.91 20.47 28.57
N GLY A 357 -12.15 20.69 28.15
CA GLY A 357 -12.64 21.95 27.62
C GLY A 357 -13.64 22.55 28.61
N GLY A 358 -13.15 23.10 29.71
CA GLY A 358 -13.99 23.74 30.73
C GLY A 358 -13.31 23.78 32.10
N THR A 359 -13.05 24.98 32.59
CA THR A 359 -12.68 25.25 33.98
C THR A 359 -13.80 24.81 34.93
N GLU A 360 -13.68 23.62 35.56
CA GLU A 360 -14.45 23.22 36.75
C GLU A 360 -13.62 22.21 37.59
N PRO A 361 -13.84 22.12 38.91
CA PRO A 361 -12.87 21.60 39.88
C PRO A 361 -12.82 20.06 40.01
N ARG A 362 -11.68 19.64 40.57
CA ARG A 362 -11.07 18.30 40.70
C ARG A 362 -11.86 17.16 41.40
N ASP A 363 -13.19 17.20 41.51
CA ASP A 363 -13.93 16.27 42.39
C ASP A 363 -15.11 15.51 41.74
N ARG A 364 -14.99 15.14 40.46
CA ARG A 364 -15.88 14.13 39.86
C ARG A 364 -15.07 13.10 39.07
N SER A 365 -15.25 11.83 39.46
CA SER A 365 -14.85 10.66 38.69
C SER A 365 -15.18 10.88 37.20
N PRO A 366 -14.24 10.61 36.28
CA PRO A 366 -14.47 10.86 34.86
C PRO A 366 -15.71 10.07 34.42
N ALA A 367 -16.74 10.79 33.94
CA ALA A 367 -17.88 10.16 33.29
C ALA A 367 -17.33 9.39 32.07
N PRO A 368 -17.55 8.08 31.99
CA PRO A 368 -16.79 7.27 31.06
C PRO A 368 -17.24 7.50 29.61
N LEU A 369 -16.28 7.47 28.69
CA LEU A 369 -16.44 7.32 27.23
C LEU A 369 -17.16 5.98 26.84
N GLU A 370 -17.87 5.35 27.78
CA GLU A 370 -18.33 3.95 27.84
C GLU A 370 -19.38 3.52 26.81
N ARG A 371 -19.73 4.35 25.82
CA ARG A 371 -20.79 4.01 24.84
C ARG A 371 -20.47 4.29 23.39
N ALA A 372 -19.37 4.97 23.09
CA ALA A 372 -18.97 5.17 21.71
C ALA A 372 -18.18 3.95 21.26
N THR A 373 -18.69 3.22 20.26
CA THR A 373 -18.02 2.05 19.67
C THR A 373 -17.50 2.40 18.27
N LEU A 374 -16.42 1.74 17.87
CA LEU A 374 -15.85 1.81 16.53
C LEU A 374 -16.20 0.54 15.76
N SER A 375 -16.47 0.66 14.47
CA SER A 375 -16.80 -0.46 13.55
C SER A 375 -15.58 -1.18 12.98
N VAL A 376 -14.38 -0.82 13.43
CA VAL A 376 -13.09 -1.32 12.94
C VAL A 376 -12.95 -2.82 13.18
N ARG A 377 -12.54 -3.55 12.14
CA ARG A 377 -12.24 -4.99 12.18
C ARG A 377 -10.75 -5.29 12.09
N SER A 378 -9.99 -4.46 11.38
CA SER A 378 -8.55 -4.56 11.22
C SER A 378 -7.91 -3.26 11.68
N LEU A 379 -7.03 -3.36 12.67
CA LEU A 379 -6.32 -2.23 13.25
C LEU A 379 -4.82 -2.48 13.24
N ASP A 380 -4.07 -1.58 12.64
CA ASP A 380 -2.61 -1.63 12.62
C ASP A 380 -2.03 -0.47 13.44
N LEU A 381 -1.36 -0.82 14.54
CA LEU A 381 -0.66 0.08 15.47
C LEU A 381 0.84 -0.25 15.53
N HIS A 382 1.38 -0.97 14.54
CA HIS A 382 2.78 -1.34 14.45
C HIS A 382 3.72 -0.13 14.60
N GLY A 383 4.85 -0.28 15.28
CA GLY A 383 5.93 0.72 15.26
C GLY A 383 5.59 2.04 15.96
N ASN A 384 4.75 2.00 16.98
CA ASN A 384 4.44 3.13 17.86
C ASN A 384 5.20 3.02 19.20
N GLY A 385 4.90 3.90 20.16
CA GLY A 385 5.46 3.91 21.51
C GLY A 385 4.44 3.53 22.58
N ILE A 386 3.51 2.61 22.29
CA ILE A 386 2.43 2.24 23.20
C ILE A 386 2.97 1.28 24.28
N HIS A 387 2.73 1.57 25.56
CA HIS A 387 3.11 0.68 26.68
C HIS A 387 1.92 -0.13 27.18
N VAL A 388 0.73 0.48 27.22
CA VAL A 388 -0.48 -0.16 27.75
C VAL A 388 -1.70 0.20 26.91
N LEU A 389 -2.49 -0.82 26.55
CA LEU A 389 -3.87 -0.65 26.11
C LEU A 389 -4.82 -1.05 27.25
N PRO A 390 -5.69 -0.15 27.72
CA PRO A 390 -6.64 -0.46 28.78
C PRO A 390 -7.79 -1.35 28.30
N HIS A 391 -8.47 -2.05 29.21
CA HIS A 391 -9.58 -2.96 28.85
C HIS A 391 -10.68 -2.28 28.03
N TRP A 392 -11.04 -1.03 28.39
CA TRP A 392 -12.06 -0.27 27.67
C TRP A 392 -11.73 -0.07 26.18
N PHE A 393 -10.46 -0.12 25.79
CA PHE A 393 -10.04 0.01 24.39
C PHE A 393 -10.62 -1.13 23.55
N PHE A 394 -10.56 -2.36 24.05
CA PHE A 394 -11.14 -3.52 23.37
C PHE A 394 -12.67 -3.52 23.45
N ASP A 395 -13.26 -3.03 24.56
CA ASP A 395 -14.72 -2.87 24.69
C ASP A 395 -15.27 -1.87 23.66
N ALA A 396 -14.50 -0.82 23.34
CA ALA A 396 -14.83 0.16 22.31
C ALA A 396 -14.69 -0.37 20.88
N LEU A 397 -14.07 -1.54 20.69
CA LEU A 397 -13.79 -2.18 19.41
C LEU A 397 -14.44 -3.58 19.32
N PRO A 398 -15.79 -3.68 19.41
CA PRO A 398 -16.46 -4.96 19.54
C PRO A 398 -16.39 -5.84 18.28
N GLN A 399 -15.97 -5.30 17.13
CA GLN A 399 -15.85 -6.05 15.86
C GLN A 399 -14.39 -6.37 15.49
N LEU A 400 -13.43 -6.09 16.37
CA LEU A 400 -12.01 -6.27 16.09
C LEU A 400 -11.66 -7.74 15.89
N GLU A 401 -11.16 -8.06 14.70
CA GLU A 401 -10.72 -9.41 14.32
C GLU A 401 -9.19 -9.50 14.20
N THR A 402 -8.54 -8.41 13.79
CA THR A 402 -7.09 -8.36 13.58
C THR A 402 -6.50 -7.11 14.24
N ILE A 403 -5.43 -7.30 15.01
CA ILE A 403 -4.63 -6.20 15.53
C ILE A 403 -3.13 -6.47 15.40
N ASP A 404 -2.40 -5.52 14.80
CA ASP A 404 -0.94 -5.52 14.80
C ASP A 404 -0.42 -4.49 15.80
N LEU A 405 0.28 -4.97 16.82
CA LEU A 405 0.91 -4.19 17.87
C LEU A 405 2.43 -4.36 17.84
N GLY A 406 2.98 -4.85 16.74
CA GLY A 406 4.40 -5.12 16.62
C GLY A 406 5.27 -3.88 16.85
N SER A 407 6.48 -4.04 17.36
CA SER A 407 7.45 -2.94 17.60
C SER A 407 6.89 -1.82 18.48
N ASN A 408 6.17 -2.18 19.55
CA ASN A 408 5.76 -1.30 20.66
C ASN A 408 6.49 -1.73 21.95
N SER A 409 5.95 -1.39 23.13
CA SER A 409 6.51 -1.76 24.44
C SER A 409 5.48 -2.43 25.36
N LEU A 410 4.54 -3.19 24.79
CA LEU A 410 3.41 -3.77 25.52
C LEU A 410 3.79 -5.02 26.31
N GLN A 411 3.23 -5.18 27.51
CA GLN A 411 3.36 -6.40 28.33
C GLN A 411 1.98 -7.04 28.53
N PRO A 412 1.74 -8.31 28.16
CA PRO A 412 0.47 -9.00 28.42
C PRO A 412 0.21 -9.20 29.92
N CYS A 413 -1.04 -8.99 30.37
CA CYS A 413 -1.45 -9.26 31.74
C CYS A 413 -1.69 -10.76 32.01
N GLU A 414 -1.58 -11.15 33.28
CA GLU A 414 -2.09 -12.43 33.78
C GLU A 414 -3.62 -12.39 33.89
N SER A 415 -4.30 -13.42 33.39
CA SER A 415 -5.72 -13.61 33.67
C SER A 415 -5.84 -14.29 35.04
N GLN A 416 -6.56 -13.69 35.99
CA GLN A 416 -6.94 -14.41 37.22
C GLN A 416 -7.86 -15.55 36.82
N GLY A 417 -7.26 -16.75 36.66
CA GLY A 417 -8.00 -17.97 36.39
C GLY A 417 -9.11 -18.13 37.41
N SER A 418 -10.26 -18.62 36.96
CA SER A 418 -11.43 -18.89 37.80
C SER A 418 -11.00 -19.43 39.16
N ASP A 419 -11.31 -18.69 40.21
CA ASP A 419 -11.21 -19.21 41.57
C ASP A 419 -11.92 -20.56 41.61
N ARG A 420 -11.15 -21.58 42.00
CA ARG A 420 -11.70 -22.84 42.50
C ARG A 420 -12.76 -22.47 43.53
N GLY A 421 -13.99 -22.91 43.28
CA GLY A 421 -15.17 -22.78 44.14
C GLY A 421 -14.89 -22.30 45.57
N GLY A 422 -15.03 -21.00 45.78
CA GLY A 422 -14.98 -20.36 47.07
C GLY A 422 -15.78 -19.08 46.99
N ASN A 423 -16.95 -19.05 47.62
CA ASN A 423 -17.76 -17.85 47.79
C ASN A 423 -16.89 -16.72 48.37
N LEU A 424 -16.52 -15.75 47.52
CA LEU A 424 -16.11 -14.42 47.95
C LEU A 424 -16.92 -13.42 47.12
N GLY A 425 -17.68 -12.60 47.84
CA GLY A 425 -18.76 -11.79 47.30
C GLY A 425 -18.30 -10.69 46.34
N GLU A 426 -19.29 -10.13 45.66
CA GLU A 426 -19.25 -8.86 44.97
C GLU A 426 -18.51 -7.80 45.80
N GLY A 427 -17.26 -7.52 45.48
CA GLY A 427 -16.52 -6.51 46.24
C GLY A 427 -15.01 -6.55 46.08
N SER A 428 -14.47 -6.53 44.86
CA SER A 428 -13.18 -5.86 44.57
C SER A 428 -12.95 -5.75 43.07
N ARG A 429 -13.73 -4.91 42.38
CA ARG A 429 -13.30 -4.31 41.10
C ARG A 429 -12.33 -3.17 41.41
N VAL A 430 -11.19 -3.49 42.02
CA VAL A 430 -10.12 -2.51 42.20
C VAL A 430 -9.12 -2.77 41.08
N PRO A 431 -9.06 -1.93 40.03
CA PRO A 431 -7.95 -1.96 39.10
C PRO A 431 -6.68 -1.71 39.91
N ALA A 432 -5.64 -2.52 39.68
CA ALA A 432 -4.32 -2.19 40.22
C ALA A 432 -4.01 -0.71 39.88
N PRO A 433 -3.71 0.15 40.87
CA PRO A 433 -3.44 1.55 40.61
C PRO A 433 -2.14 1.64 39.80
N GLY A 434 -2.21 2.09 38.55
CA GLY A 434 -1.05 2.25 37.66
C GLY A 434 -0.76 1.03 36.78
N GLY A 435 -1.77 0.51 36.08
CA GLY A 435 -1.67 -0.69 35.23
C GLY A 435 -0.48 -0.66 34.27
N THR A 436 0.44 -1.62 34.46
CA THR A 436 1.69 -1.78 33.70
C THR A 436 1.58 -2.78 32.55
N CYS A 437 0.42 -3.41 32.36
CA CYS A 437 0.20 -4.48 31.39
C CYS A 437 -1.12 -4.30 30.64
N THR A 438 -1.25 -4.96 29.49
CA THR A 438 -2.41 -4.96 28.59
C THR A 438 -3.18 -6.29 28.70
N PRO A 439 -4.50 -6.26 28.98
CA PRO A 439 -5.30 -7.47 29.08
C PRO A 439 -5.73 -7.96 27.68
N PHE A 440 -5.09 -9.03 27.19
CA PHE A 440 -5.48 -9.70 25.93
C PHE A 440 -6.44 -10.89 26.14
N TYR A 441 -6.90 -11.10 27.37
CA TYR A 441 -7.92 -12.08 27.71
C TYR A 441 -9.33 -11.47 27.56
N ASN A 442 -10.34 -12.32 27.36
CA ASN A 442 -11.74 -11.92 27.18
C ASN A 442 -11.99 -10.99 25.98
N VAL A 443 -11.28 -11.21 24.87
CA VAL A 443 -11.47 -10.50 23.59
C VAL A 443 -11.98 -11.49 22.52
N PRO A 444 -13.25 -11.95 22.61
CA PRO A 444 -13.69 -13.19 21.95
C PRO A 444 -13.70 -13.15 20.41
N ARG A 445 -13.71 -11.95 19.80
CA ARG A 445 -13.72 -11.78 18.34
C ARG A 445 -12.33 -11.64 17.73
N LEU A 446 -11.31 -11.41 18.53
CA LEU A 446 -9.95 -11.27 18.05
C LEU A 446 -9.43 -12.63 17.55
N LYS A 447 -8.97 -12.66 16.31
CA LYS A 447 -8.48 -13.85 15.61
C LYS A 447 -6.98 -13.75 15.32
N HIS A 448 -6.47 -12.56 15.03
CA HIS A 448 -5.09 -12.37 14.62
C HIS A 448 -4.45 -11.29 15.48
N LEU A 449 -3.38 -11.66 16.19
CA LEU A 449 -2.64 -10.78 17.09
C LEU A 449 -1.15 -10.85 16.77
N SER A 450 -0.55 -9.69 16.50
CA SER A 450 0.91 -9.53 16.42
C SER A 450 1.41 -8.71 17.59
N LEU A 451 2.31 -9.30 18.36
CA LEU A 451 3.07 -8.70 19.46
C LEU A 451 4.57 -8.82 19.18
N CYS A 452 4.97 -8.86 17.91
CA CYS A 452 6.37 -8.99 17.56
C CYS A 452 7.18 -7.79 18.11
N LYS A 453 8.43 -8.01 18.54
CA LYS A 453 9.35 -6.95 19.00
C LYS A 453 8.76 -6.01 20.06
N ASN A 454 8.01 -6.54 21.04
CA ASN A 454 7.44 -5.76 22.16
C ASN A 454 8.31 -5.80 23.44
N ASN A 455 9.50 -6.39 23.36
CA ASN A 455 10.39 -6.58 24.50
C ASN A 455 9.71 -7.37 25.65
N ILE A 456 8.87 -8.35 25.30
CA ILE A 456 8.21 -9.24 26.25
C ILE A 456 9.24 -10.25 26.75
N THR A 457 9.54 -10.21 28.05
CA THR A 457 10.53 -11.13 28.67
C THR A 457 9.87 -12.36 29.26
N ARG A 458 8.62 -12.25 29.69
CA ARG A 458 7.85 -13.36 30.24
C ARG A 458 6.39 -13.24 29.83
N LEU A 459 5.83 -14.31 29.32
CA LEU A 459 4.39 -14.40 29.09
C LEU A 459 3.73 -15.04 30.32
N HIS A 460 2.78 -14.32 30.92
CA HIS A 460 2.06 -14.79 32.10
C HIS A 460 1.06 -15.92 31.76
N PRO A 461 0.74 -16.81 32.72
CA PRO A 461 -0.32 -17.81 32.55
C PRO A 461 -1.64 -17.21 32.08
N TYR A 462 -2.32 -17.91 31.15
CA TYR A 462 -3.66 -17.57 30.68
C TYR A 462 -3.79 -16.15 30.08
N ALA A 463 -2.70 -15.58 29.55
CA ALA A 463 -2.67 -14.21 29.03
C ALA A 463 -3.70 -13.94 27.90
N PHE A 464 -4.11 -14.98 27.18
CA PHE A 464 -5.05 -14.94 26.06
C PHE A 464 -6.34 -15.74 26.34
N ASN A 465 -6.64 -16.00 27.61
CA ASN A 465 -7.81 -16.80 27.97
C ASN A 465 -9.09 -16.15 27.46
N GLN A 466 -10.05 -16.97 26.99
CA GLN A 466 -11.30 -16.50 26.38
C GLN A 466 -11.12 -15.62 25.12
N THR A 467 -9.96 -15.70 24.46
CA THR A 467 -9.67 -15.05 23.17
C THR A 467 -9.38 -16.15 22.14
N SER A 468 -10.26 -16.32 21.15
CA SER A 468 -10.15 -17.43 20.18
C SER A 468 -9.18 -17.13 19.03
N LEU A 469 -7.91 -16.87 19.37
CA LEU A 469 -6.88 -16.53 18.39
C LEU A 469 -6.65 -17.70 17.42
N LEU A 470 -6.61 -17.37 16.12
CA LEU A 470 -6.19 -18.25 15.04
C LEU A 470 -4.71 -18.06 14.70
N SER A 471 -4.18 -16.86 14.89
CA SER A 471 -2.76 -16.54 14.65
C SER A 471 -2.20 -15.66 15.76
N LEU A 472 -1.02 -16.03 16.25
CA LEU A 472 -0.26 -15.27 17.24
C LEU A 472 1.20 -15.12 16.79
N ASP A 473 1.67 -13.89 16.69
CA ASP A 473 3.08 -13.58 16.43
C ASP A 473 3.72 -12.95 17.66
N LEU A 474 4.69 -13.66 18.25
CA LEU A 474 5.49 -13.23 19.39
C LEU A 474 6.97 -13.11 19.00
N SER A 475 7.29 -12.97 17.71
CA SER A 475 8.67 -12.94 17.22
C SER A 475 9.47 -11.71 17.69
N GLY A 476 10.80 -11.85 17.79
CA GLY A 476 11.71 -10.76 18.15
C GLY A 476 11.57 -10.23 19.57
N ASN A 477 10.91 -10.97 20.47
CA ASN A 477 10.87 -10.71 21.90
C ASN A 477 12.07 -11.42 22.55
N LYS A 478 13.16 -10.68 22.74
CA LYS A 478 14.42 -11.23 23.27
C LYS A 478 14.23 -11.80 24.68
N ASP A 479 14.85 -12.95 24.92
CA ASP A 479 14.81 -13.66 26.20
C ASP A 479 13.40 -14.07 26.67
N LEU A 480 12.46 -14.20 25.74
CA LEU A 480 11.08 -14.60 26.06
C LEU A 480 11.04 -15.96 26.77
N PHE A 481 10.51 -15.95 27.99
CA PHE A 481 10.15 -17.15 28.74
C PHE A 481 8.65 -17.44 28.59
N MET A 482 8.32 -18.67 28.21
CA MET A 482 6.95 -19.16 28.16
C MET A 482 6.80 -20.42 29.01
N SER A 483 5.88 -20.37 29.98
CA SER A 483 5.42 -21.57 30.68
C SER A 483 4.30 -22.25 29.90
N LYS A 484 4.02 -23.51 30.25
CA LYS A 484 2.95 -24.29 29.62
C LYS A 484 1.58 -23.60 29.68
N GLU A 485 1.31 -22.90 30.76
CA GLU A 485 0.04 -22.19 31.00
C GLU A 485 -0.04 -20.85 30.26
N ALA A 486 1.06 -20.34 29.70
CA ALA A 486 1.10 -19.01 29.09
C ALA A 486 0.18 -18.88 27.86
N LEU A 487 0.03 -19.97 27.09
CA LEU A 487 -0.90 -20.07 25.96
C LEU A 487 -2.22 -20.77 26.35
N GLY A 488 -2.51 -20.87 27.65
CA GLY A 488 -3.74 -21.47 28.16
C GLY A 488 -4.98 -20.76 27.63
N GLY A 489 -5.94 -21.53 27.11
CA GLY A 489 -7.15 -21.04 26.42
C GLY A 489 -7.04 -20.98 24.90
N LEU A 490 -5.87 -21.26 24.31
CA LEU A 490 -5.64 -21.28 22.86
C LEU A 490 -5.52 -22.70 22.27
N GLU A 491 -5.66 -23.74 23.08
CA GLU A 491 -5.37 -25.14 22.74
C GLU A 491 -6.19 -25.64 21.55
N PHE A 492 -7.42 -25.15 21.41
CA PHE A 492 -8.37 -25.60 20.39
C PHE A 492 -8.59 -24.60 19.26
N SER A 493 -7.92 -23.45 19.27
CA SER A 493 -8.16 -22.35 18.32
C SER A 493 -6.94 -21.99 17.48
N LEU A 494 -5.73 -22.04 18.06
CA LEU A 494 -4.54 -21.47 17.43
C LEU A 494 -4.02 -22.32 16.27
N GLN A 495 -3.98 -21.73 15.07
CA GLN A 495 -3.54 -22.39 13.84
C GLN A 495 -2.14 -21.97 13.40
N LYS A 496 -1.71 -20.76 13.74
CA LYS A 496 -0.39 -20.21 13.41
C LYS A 496 0.28 -19.60 14.64
N LEU A 497 1.51 -20.02 14.91
CA LEU A 497 2.34 -19.50 15.98
C LEU A 497 3.73 -19.14 15.46
N SER A 498 4.16 -17.91 15.73
CA SER A 498 5.52 -17.43 15.43
C SER A 498 6.24 -17.03 16.71
N LEU A 499 7.38 -17.66 16.96
CA LEU A 499 8.29 -17.43 18.09
C LEU A 499 9.71 -17.13 17.58
N ARG A 500 9.79 -16.65 16.33
CA ARG A 500 11.04 -16.43 15.64
C ARG A 500 11.91 -15.41 16.35
N GLY A 501 13.21 -15.67 16.48
CA GLY A 501 14.17 -14.65 16.93
C GLY A 501 14.04 -14.24 18.40
N ASN A 502 13.51 -15.12 19.26
CA ASN A 502 13.26 -14.84 20.68
C ASN A 502 14.42 -15.21 21.60
N GLN A 503 15.50 -15.82 21.07
CA GLN A 503 16.66 -16.30 21.85
C GLN A 503 16.27 -17.34 22.92
N MET A 504 15.25 -18.15 22.63
CA MET A 504 14.79 -19.19 23.55
C MET A 504 15.75 -20.38 23.56
N ASP A 505 16.07 -20.89 24.74
CA ASP A 505 16.69 -22.21 24.94
C ASP A 505 15.62 -23.23 25.37
N ASP A 506 16.02 -24.48 25.54
CA ASP A 506 15.12 -25.60 25.86
C ASP A 506 14.34 -25.39 27.18
N SER A 507 14.89 -24.60 28.12
CA SER A 507 14.25 -24.32 29.42
C SER A 507 13.19 -23.22 29.37
N LYS A 508 13.20 -22.41 28.30
CA LYS A 508 12.29 -21.26 28.13
C LYS A 508 11.09 -21.56 27.23
N ALA A 509 11.05 -22.75 26.62
CA ALA A 509 10.10 -23.15 25.58
C ALA A 509 9.11 -24.24 26.04
N GLU A 510 8.50 -24.08 27.21
CA GLU A 510 7.50 -25.02 27.71
C GLU A 510 6.14 -24.73 27.05
N LEU A 511 5.87 -25.36 25.91
CA LEU A 511 4.63 -25.15 25.16
C LEU A 511 3.56 -26.20 25.51
N PRO A 512 2.27 -25.81 25.62
CA PRO A 512 1.19 -26.77 25.75
C PRO A 512 0.93 -27.51 24.43
N CYS A 513 0.06 -28.51 24.51
CA CYS A 513 -0.49 -29.15 23.33
C CYS A 513 -1.48 -28.20 22.64
N LEU A 514 -1.28 -27.96 21.34
CA LEU A 514 -2.11 -27.07 20.52
C LEU A 514 -2.72 -27.88 19.37
N ASP A 515 -3.95 -28.35 19.56
CA ASP A 515 -4.59 -29.39 18.73
C ASP A 515 -4.90 -28.95 17.29
N THR A 516 -4.99 -27.64 17.05
CA THR A 516 -5.31 -27.07 15.74
C THR A 516 -4.13 -26.38 15.07
N LEU A 517 -2.94 -26.44 15.67
CA LEU A 517 -1.75 -25.74 15.18
C LEU A 517 -1.23 -26.40 13.89
N LYS A 518 -1.08 -25.58 12.85
CA LYS A 518 -0.64 -25.98 11.50
C LYS A 518 0.68 -25.37 11.09
N VAL A 519 0.92 -24.12 11.46
CA VAL A 519 2.11 -23.37 11.04
C VAL A 519 2.87 -22.93 12.28
N LEU A 520 4.13 -23.37 12.37
CA LEU A 520 5.01 -23.06 13.48
C LEU A 520 6.35 -22.51 12.98
N ASP A 521 6.71 -21.33 13.45
CA ASP A 521 8.02 -20.71 13.23
C ASP A 521 8.78 -20.58 14.55
N LEU A 522 9.82 -21.40 14.72
CA LEU A 522 10.78 -21.40 15.83
C LEU A 522 12.16 -20.92 15.37
N SER A 523 12.29 -20.32 14.18
CA SER A 523 13.58 -19.98 13.59
C SER A 523 14.34 -18.89 14.38
N GLY A 524 15.67 -18.93 14.35
CA GLY A 524 16.50 -17.92 15.01
C GLY A 524 16.43 -17.96 16.55
N ASN A 525 16.29 -19.15 17.13
CA ASN A 525 16.36 -19.36 18.58
C ASN A 525 17.65 -20.12 18.96
N ASN A 526 17.78 -20.52 20.22
CA ASN A 526 18.92 -21.24 20.77
C ASN A 526 18.55 -22.68 21.17
N LEU A 527 17.54 -23.26 20.51
CA LEU A 527 16.98 -24.56 20.84
C LEU A 527 17.93 -25.69 20.44
N SER A 528 18.15 -26.64 21.35
CA SER A 528 18.86 -27.89 21.08
C SER A 528 17.89 -29.07 20.90
N LEU A 529 16.68 -28.96 21.45
CA LEU A 529 15.58 -29.92 21.33
C LEU A 529 14.28 -29.21 20.90
N LEU A 530 13.36 -29.96 20.28
CA LEU A 530 12.05 -29.42 19.94
C LEU A 530 11.10 -29.49 21.15
N PRO A 531 10.23 -28.49 21.36
CA PRO A 531 9.25 -28.52 22.45
C PRO A 531 8.30 -29.72 22.34
N THR A 532 8.43 -30.66 23.28
CA THR A 532 7.70 -31.95 23.25
C THR A 532 6.18 -31.80 23.37
N GLY A 533 5.70 -30.72 24.00
CA GLY A 533 4.27 -30.44 24.11
C GLY A 533 3.57 -30.24 22.77
N LEU A 534 4.30 -29.84 21.72
CA LEU A 534 3.77 -29.64 20.38
C LEU A 534 3.70 -30.91 19.52
N PHE A 535 4.17 -32.06 20.04
CA PHE A 535 4.16 -33.32 19.28
C PHE A 535 2.74 -33.87 19.08
N CYS A 536 1.73 -33.31 19.74
CA CYS A 536 0.33 -33.61 19.48
C CYS A 536 -0.24 -32.81 18.28
N SER A 537 0.38 -31.69 17.92
CA SER A 537 -0.16 -30.73 16.96
C SER A 537 -0.06 -31.25 15.52
N PRO A 538 -1.08 -31.08 14.67
CA PRO A 538 -1.09 -31.52 13.28
C PRO A 538 -0.36 -30.54 12.36
N LEU A 539 0.94 -30.32 12.58
CA LEU A 539 1.74 -29.34 11.84
C LEU A 539 1.78 -29.65 10.33
N GLU A 540 1.48 -28.64 9.52
CA GLU A 540 1.62 -28.64 8.06
C GLU A 540 2.92 -27.94 7.61
N SER A 541 3.40 -26.94 8.36
CA SER A 541 4.64 -26.20 8.07
C SER A 541 5.45 -25.95 9.33
N LEU A 542 6.74 -26.26 9.29
CA LEU A 542 7.68 -26.07 10.39
C LEU A 542 8.95 -25.33 9.93
N ASP A 543 9.25 -24.19 10.56
CA ASP A 543 10.53 -23.49 10.40
C ASP A 543 11.33 -23.54 11.69
N VAL A 544 12.49 -24.19 11.64
CA VAL A 544 13.44 -24.32 12.76
C VAL A 544 14.83 -23.84 12.36
N ARG A 545 14.93 -23.03 11.30
CA ARG A 545 16.22 -22.51 10.81
C ARG A 545 16.99 -21.77 11.90
N ASN A 546 18.31 -21.80 11.83
CA ASN A 546 19.20 -21.05 12.73
C ASN A 546 18.90 -21.33 14.22
N ASN A 547 19.02 -22.61 14.61
CA ASN A 547 18.97 -23.10 15.98
C ASN A 547 20.23 -23.97 16.25
N ASN A 548 20.27 -24.68 17.39
CA ASN A 548 21.36 -25.58 17.76
C ASN A 548 20.97 -27.07 17.66
N LEU A 549 20.03 -27.41 16.79
CA LEU A 549 19.54 -28.78 16.67
C LEU A 549 20.62 -29.71 16.08
N LEU A 550 20.98 -30.76 16.83
CA LEU A 550 21.90 -31.81 16.35
C LEU A 550 21.18 -32.88 15.51
N THR A 551 19.87 -33.05 15.72
CA THR A 551 18.97 -33.97 15.02
C THR A 551 17.52 -33.51 15.16
N LEU A 552 16.63 -33.99 14.29
CA LEU A 552 15.20 -33.98 14.56
C LEU A 552 14.83 -35.29 15.27
N GLU A 553 14.09 -35.18 16.37
CA GLU A 553 13.76 -36.34 17.20
C GLU A 553 12.74 -37.24 16.48
N LYS A 554 12.94 -38.57 16.54
CA LYS A 554 12.01 -39.54 15.93
C LYS A 554 10.55 -39.38 16.41
N PRO A 555 10.26 -39.12 17.70
CA PRO A 555 8.89 -38.88 18.14
C PRO A 555 8.22 -37.70 17.44
N ALA A 556 8.92 -36.58 17.28
CA ALA A 556 8.40 -35.38 16.60
C ALA A 556 8.04 -35.70 15.13
N LEU A 557 8.93 -36.38 14.43
CA LEU A 557 8.71 -36.76 13.03
C LEU A 557 7.61 -37.81 12.87
N ALA A 558 7.53 -38.78 13.78
CA ALA A 558 6.45 -39.77 13.76
C ALA A 558 5.09 -39.09 13.90
N SER A 559 4.98 -38.12 14.82
CA SER A 559 3.78 -37.33 15.02
C SER A 559 3.35 -36.53 13.79
N TRP A 560 4.30 -35.88 13.10
CA TRP A 560 3.98 -34.95 12.00
C TRP A 560 4.09 -35.58 10.60
N SER A 561 4.58 -36.81 10.48
CA SER A 561 4.85 -37.51 9.21
C SER A 561 3.70 -37.50 8.20
N ARG A 562 2.45 -37.45 8.67
CA ARG A 562 1.25 -37.48 7.82
C ARG A 562 0.72 -36.10 7.44
N SER A 563 1.10 -35.05 8.17
CA SER A 563 0.53 -33.70 8.01
C SER A 563 1.53 -32.71 7.41
N LEU A 564 2.82 -32.91 7.66
CA LEU A 564 3.88 -31.98 7.32
C LEU A 564 4.12 -31.92 5.81
N LYS A 565 4.11 -30.70 5.26
CA LYS A 565 4.31 -30.40 3.84
C LYS A 565 5.63 -29.68 3.60
N ASP A 566 5.96 -28.73 4.49
CA ASP A 566 7.10 -27.85 4.34
C ASP A 566 7.94 -27.84 5.63
N VAL A 567 9.25 -28.06 5.49
CA VAL A 567 10.19 -28.08 6.61
C VAL A 567 11.44 -27.29 6.28
N SER A 568 11.72 -26.25 7.07
CA SER A 568 12.91 -25.41 6.92
C SER A 568 13.87 -25.63 8.09
N VAL A 569 15.06 -26.19 7.80
CA VAL A 569 16.01 -26.64 8.84
C VAL A 569 17.42 -26.05 8.69
N ALA A 570 17.68 -25.22 7.69
CA ALA A 570 18.99 -24.63 7.41
C ALA A 570 19.58 -23.86 8.63
N GLY A 571 20.91 -23.86 8.76
CA GLY A 571 21.60 -23.13 9.83
C GLY A 571 21.59 -23.83 11.20
N ASN A 572 21.34 -25.14 11.24
CA ASN A 572 21.49 -25.98 12.42
C ASN A 572 22.77 -26.84 12.32
N PRO A 573 23.47 -27.11 13.44
CA PRO A 573 24.67 -27.94 13.48
C PRO A 573 24.32 -29.45 13.45
N PHE A 574 23.57 -29.90 12.45
CA PHE A 574 23.15 -31.31 12.40
C PHE A 574 24.35 -32.25 12.33
N SER A 575 24.31 -33.30 13.16
CA SER A 575 25.30 -34.39 13.12
C SER A 575 24.99 -35.30 11.93
N CYS A 576 25.91 -35.44 10.98
CA CYS A 576 25.76 -36.32 9.83
C CYS A 576 25.47 -37.78 10.21
N CYS A 577 25.92 -38.23 11.39
CA CYS A 577 25.67 -39.57 11.91
C CYS A 577 24.23 -39.76 12.47
N SER A 578 23.48 -38.68 12.65
CA SER A 578 22.15 -38.67 13.26
C SER A 578 21.03 -38.27 12.26
N LEU A 579 21.34 -38.21 10.96
CA LEU A 579 20.41 -37.80 9.90
C LEU A 579 19.52 -38.92 9.36
N ALA A 580 19.35 -40.02 10.08
CA ALA A 580 18.54 -41.17 9.64
C ALA A 580 17.05 -40.85 9.35
N TRP A 581 16.60 -39.64 9.68
CA TRP A 581 15.29 -39.11 9.34
C TRP A 581 15.18 -38.46 7.95
N LEU A 582 16.30 -38.18 7.28
CA LEU A 582 16.32 -37.70 5.89
C LEU A 582 16.18 -38.84 4.87
N ASP A 583 16.43 -40.09 5.30
CA ASP A 583 16.37 -41.27 4.45
C ASP A 583 14.94 -41.83 4.27
N THR A 584 13.94 -41.19 4.90
CA THR A 584 12.51 -41.56 4.88
C THR A 584 11.68 -40.46 4.24
#